data_AF-A0A3D9TQ76-F1
#
_entry.id   AF-A0A3D9TQ76-F1
#
_cell.length_a   1.000
_cell.length_b   1.000
_cell.length_c   1.000
_cell.angle_alpha   90.00
_cell.angle_beta   90.00
_cell.angle_gamma   90.00
#
_symmetry.space_group_name_H-M   'P 1'
#
loop_
_entity.id
_entity.type
_entity.pdbx_description
1 polymer ?
#
loop_
_entity_poly.entity_id
_entity_poly.type
_entity_poly.pdbx_seq_one_letter_code
_entity_poly.pdbx_strand_id
1 'polypeptide(L)'
;MSKNHTALQAIIIHMNTNENWHDFISYCQQLEAGLRNLAFKHLETFISNAKKWELKEQQEFAITLFTILDTSNEKNEVLTFPLNRFLIDILYRWIEKDPSDSRPFRWMGLYMGSGNTDEDLEQLLQKIIELGGDTEQEAMIHLVSYYINSLEFGTHEFPSGYCGDLNECIEKLPYMIQLIERIRDENIKEQIIWQTQEQLNLILDWLKNTQNPVDAVRLWEKEQIQEFENMIFYYLKNSLDF
;
A
#
# COMPACT_ATOMS: atom_id res chain seq x y z
N MET A 1 30.12 5.20 -1.31
CA MET A 1 28.89 4.73 -1.96
C MET A 1 28.80 3.24 -1.74
N SER A 2 27.99 2.77 -0.77
CA SER A 2 27.71 1.33 -0.70
C SER A 2 26.98 0.95 -1.98
N LYS A 3 27.36 -0.16 -2.61
CA LYS A 3 26.54 -0.74 -3.67
C LYS A 3 25.19 -1.07 -3.03
N ASN A 4 24.12 -0.41 -3.44
CA ASN A 4 22.78 -0.89 -3.10
C ASN A 4 22.64 -2.25 -3.79
N HIS A 5 22.53 -3.31 -2.99
CA HIS A 5 22.28 -4.65 -3.47
C HIS A 5 20.86 -4.72 -4.04
N THR A 6 20.66 -5.48 -5.10
CA THR A 6 19.30 -5.84 -5.55
C THR A 6 18.63 -6.70 -4.49
N ALA A 7 17.30 -6.82 -4.52
CA ALA A 7 16.58 -7.65 -3.55
C ALA A 7 17.07 -9.11 -3.55
N LEU A 8 17.36 -9.67 -4.75
CA LEU A 8 17.93 -11.02 -4.90
C LEU A 8 19.29 -11.14 -4.21
N GLN A 9 20.18 -10.17 -4.38
CA GLN A 9 21.50 -10.18 -3.73
C GLN A 9 21.39 -10.09 -2.21
N ALA A 10 20.51 -9.22 -1.71
CA ALA A 10 20.27 -9.10 -0.28
C ALA A 10 19.76 -10.43 0.30
N ILE A 11 18.80 -11.08 -0.36
CA ILE A 11 18.30 -12.41 0.03
C ILE A 11 19.42 -13.44 0.06
N ILE A 12 20.22 -13.54 -1.00
CA ILE A 12 21.32 -14.51 -1.10
C ILE A 12 22.34 -14.31 0.02
N ILE A 13 22.65 -13.06 0.38
CA ILE A 13 23.62 -12.77 1.45
C ILE A 13 23.03 -13.09 2.83
N HIS A 14 21.81 -12.63 3.11
CA HIS A 14 21.24 -12.65 4.46
C HIS A 14 20.60 -13.99 4.84
N MET A 15 20.11 -14.77 3.87
CA MET A 15 19.39 -16.02 4.13
C MET A 15 20.30 -17.27 4.09
N ASN A 16 21.56 -17.15 3.63
CA ASN A 16 22.47 -18.28 3.43
C ASN A 16 23.00 -18.95 4.71
N THR A 17 22.55 -18.51 5.89
CA THR A 17 22.90 -19.10 7.18
C THR A 17 21.98 -20.25 7.58
N ASN A 18 20.83 -20.42 6.91
CA ASN A 18 19.87 -21.47 7.22
C ASN A 18 19.84 -22.54 6.12
N GLU A 19 20.26 -23.76 6.45
CA GLU A 19 20.31 -24.89 5.50
C GLU A 19 18.93 -25.22 4.92
N ASN A 20 17.85 -25.02 5.69
CA ASN A 20 16.49 -25.28 5.22
C ASN A 20 16.07 -24.34 4.07
N TRP A 21 16.76 -23.21 3.90
CA TRP A 21 16.45 -22.22 2.87
C TRP A 21 17.29 -22.38 1.60
N HIS A 22 18.14 -23.43 1.53
CA HIS A 22 19.09 -23.63 0.44
C HIS A 22 18.45 -23.62 -0.96
N ASP A 23 17.32 -24.30 -1.13
CA ASP A 23 16.60 -24.30 -2.42
C ASP A 23 16.04 -22.92 -2.77
N PHE A 24 15.59 -22.12 -1.79
CA PHE A 24 15.13 -20.75 -2.05
C PHE A 24 16.28 -19.82 -2.45
N ILE A 25 17.43 -19.95 -1.79
CA ILE A 25 18.64 -19.21 -2.15
C ILE A 25 19.09 -19.59 -3.55
N SER A 26 19.07 -20.89 -3.88
CA SER A 26 19.38 -21.38 -5.21
C SER A 26 18.41 -20.80 -6.25
N TYR A 27 17.11 -20.76 -5.96
CA TYR A 27 16.13 -20.06 -6.80
C TYR A 27 16.54 -18.60 -7.07
N CYS A 28 16.92 -17.84 -6.03
CA CYS A 28 17.33 -16.45 -6.17
C CYS A 28 18.61 -16.29 -7.01
N GLN A 29 19.61 -17.14 -6.79
CA GLN A 29 20.87 -17.13 -7.57
C GLN A 29 20.62 -17.42 -9.05
N GLN A 30 19.75 -18.39 -9.35
CA GLN A 30 19.43 -18.74 -10.74
C GLN A 30 18.57 -17.66 -11.42
N LEU A 31 17.70 -16.97 -10.68
CA LEU A 31 16.98 -15.80 -11.20
C LEU A 31 17.95 -14.66 -11.55
N GLU A 32 18.90 -14.34 -10.66
CA GLU A 32 19.91 -13.31 -10.89
C GLU A 32 20.77 -13.63 -12.14
N ALA A 33 21.06 -14.91 -12.37
CA ALA A 33 21.76 -15.38 -13.57
C ALA A 33 20.89 -15.44 -14.84
N GLY A 34 19.59 -15.08 -14.77
CA GLY A 34 18.65 -15.14 -15.89
C GLY A 34 18.17 -16.56 -16.26
N LEU A 35 18.47 -17.56 -15.43
CA LEU A 35 18.19 -18.98 -15.66
C LEU A 35 16.81 -19.39 -15.12
N ARG A 36 15.74 -18.76 -15.64
CA ARG A 36 14.36 -18.89 -15.13
C ARG A 36 13.90 -20.34 -14.94
N ASN A 37 14.07 -21.20 -15.94
CA ASN A 37 13.60 -22.60 -15.85
C ASN A 37 14.29 -23.38 -14.73
N LEU A 38 15.56 -23.12 -14.46
CA LEU A 38 16.29 -23.77 -13.38
C LEU A 38 15.88 -23.17 -12.03
N ALA A 39 15.72 -21.85 -11.96
CA ALA A 39 15.21 -21.16 -10.79
C ALA A 39 13.86 -21.75 -10.34
N PHE A 40 12.89 -21.89 -11.24
CA PHE A 40 11.56 -22.42 -10.89
C PHE A 40 11.61 -23.86 -10.36
N LYS A 41 12.54 -24.71 -10.82
CA LYS A 41 12.72 -26.06 -10.23
C LYS A 41 13.15 -26.01 -8.78
N HIS A 42 14.08 -25.11 -8.45
CA HIS A 42 14.49 -24.88 -7.08
C HIS A 42 13.34 -24.30 -6.24
N LEU A 43 12.56 -23.36 -6.79
CA LEU A 43 11.40 -22.81 -6.09
C LEU A 43 10.34 -23.87 -5.79
N GLU A 44 10.01 -24.73 -6.75
CA GLU A 44 9.05 -25.83 -6.56
C GLU A 44 9.51 -26.81 -5.48
N THR A 45 10.81 -27.14 -5.49
CA THR A 45 11.43 -28.01 -4.48
C THR A 45 11.37 -27.36 -3.09
N PHE A 46 11.76 -26.09 -3.01
CA PHE A 46 11.67 -25.28 -1.80
C PHE A 46 10.25 -25.29 -1.23
N ILE A 47 9.25 -24.87 -2.00
CA ILE A 47 7.85 -24.78 -1.54
C ILE A 47 7.34 -26.14 -1.08
N SER A 48 7.65 -27.22 -1.82
CA SER A 48 7.22 -28.58 -1.49
C SER A 48 7.79 -29.06 -0.15
N ASN A 49 9.00 -28.65 0.19
CA ASN A 49 9.64 -28.95 1.47
C ASN A 49 9.13 -28.02 2.57
N ALA A 50 9.07 -26.72 2.30
CA ALA A 50 8.66 -25.69 3.24
C ALA A 50 7.24 -25.88 3.76
N LYS A 51 6.33 -26.40 2.92
CA LYS A 51 4.96 -26.76 3.33
C LYS A 51 4.89 -27.81 4.44
N LYS A 52 5.95 -28.60 4.64
CA LYS A 52 6.02 -29.65 5.68
C LYS A 52 6.60 -29.15 7.00
N TRP A 53 7.13 -27.93 7.03
CA TRP A 53 7.69 -27.33 8.23
C TRP A 53 6.61 -26.99 9.25
N GLU A 54 7.05 -26.82 10.50
CA GLU A 54 6.20 -26.27 11.54
C GLU A 54 5.78 -24.84 11.19
N LEU A 55 4.59 -24.42 11.63
CA LEU A 55 4.06 -23.09 11.31
C LEU A 55 5.04 -21.97 11.71
N LYS A 56 5.75 -22.15 12.83
CA LYS A 56 6.74 -21.18 13.32
C LYS A 56 7.92 -21.00 12.35
N GLU A 57 8.38 -22.08 11.72
CA GLU A 57 9.49 -22.06 10.76
C GLU A 57 9.05 -21.41 9.44
N GLN A 58 7.81 -21.68 9.01
CA GLN A 58 7.21 -21.00 7.84
C GLN A 58 7.08 -19.48 8.09
N GLN A 59 6.63 -19.09 9.28
CA GLN A 59 6.55 -17.68 9.69
C GLN A 59 7.94 -17.03 9.74
N GLU A 60 8.95 -17.71 10.28
CA GLU A 60 10.33 -17.19 10.33
C GLU A 60 10.91 -16.94 8.93
N PHE A 61 10.62 -17.85 7.98
CA PHE A 61 10.96 -17.64 6.58
C PHE A 61 10.27 -16.39 6.01
N ALA A 62 8.95 -16.27 6.19
CA ALA A 62 8.19 -15.12 5.71
C ALA A 62 8.70 -13.80 6.33
N ILE A 63 8.92 -13.78 7.64
CA ILE A 63 9.46 -12.61 8.36
C ILE A 63 10.79 -12.18 7.76
N THR A 64 11.70 -13.14 7.57
CA THR A 64 13.04 -12.85 7.04
C THR A 64 12.97 -12.32 5.62
N LEU A 65 12.20 -12.97 4.75
CA LEU A 65 12.02 -12.55 3.36
C LEU A 65 11.43 -11.14 3.29
N PHE A 66 10.30 -10.90 3.95
CA PHE A 66 9.66 -9.59 3.87
C PHE A 66 10.47 -8.48 4.52
N THR A 67 11.20 -8.75 5.61
CA THR A 67 12.12 -7.75 6.20
C THR A 67 13.18 -7.30 5.20
N ILE A 68 13.71 -8.23 4.39
CA ILE A 68 14.67 -7.88 3.33
C ILE A 68 13.97 -7.07 2.23
N LEU A 69 12.76 -7.49 1.82
CA LEU A 69 11.99 -6.79 0.80
C LEU A 69 11.53 -5.39 1.25
N ASP A 70 11.25 -5.16 2.54
CA ASP A 70 10.89 -3.84 3.09
C ASP A 70 12.03 -2.83 2.90
N THR A 71 13.28 -3.31 2.89
CA THR A 71 14.48 -2.47 2.70
C THR A 71 14.99 -2.40 1.25
N SER A 72 14.33 -3.11 0.32
CA SER A 72 14.78 -3.25 -1.07
C SER A 72 13.93 -2.41 -2.04
N ASN A 73 14.58 -1.80 -3.04
CA ASN A 73 13.89 -1.01 -4.06
C ASN A 73 13.22 -1.86 -5.15
N GLU A 74 13.69 -3.10 -5.38
CA GLU A 74 13.24 -3.98 -6.48
C GLU A 74 12.50 -5.21 -5.93
N LYS A 75 11.26 -4.99 -5.49
CA LYS A 75 10.46 -5.99 -4.74
C LYS A 75 9.83 -7.08 -5.63
N ASN A 76 9.53 -6.76 -6.89
CA ASN A 76 8.67 -7.57 -7.76
C ASN A 76 9.35 -8.78 -8.42
N GLU A 77 10.68 -8.80 -8.52
CA GLU A 77 11.39 -9.86 -9.26
C GLU A 77 11.42 -11.20 -8.50
N VAL A 78 11.33 -11.15 -7.17
CA VAL A 78 11.39 -12.34 -6.28
C VAL A 78 10.02 -13.00 -6.14
N LEU A 79 8.98 -12.18 -6.01
CA LEU A 79 7.61 -12.54 -5.64
C LEU A 79 6.81 -13.10 -6.83
N THR A 80 7.25 -14.25 -7.33
CA THR A 80 6.53 -14.98 -8.40
C THR A 80 5.24 -15.61 -7.90
N PHE A 81 4.30 -15.88 -8.81
CA PHE A 81 2.99 -16.44 -8.46
C PHE A 81 3.02 -17.67 -7.53
N PRO A 82 3.88 -18.70 -7.75
CA PRO A 82 3.94 -19.85 -6.84
C PRO A 82 4.39 -19.47 -5.42
N LEU A 83 5.35 -18.56 -5.31
CA LEU A 83 5.86 -18.07 -4.03
C LEU A 83 4.80 -17.23 -3.32
N ASN A 84 4.13 -16.32 -4.04
CA ASN A 84 3.06 -15.50 -3.48
C ASN A 84 1.95 -16.35 -2.89
N ARG A 85 1.48 -17.37 -3.61
CA ARG A 85 0.46 -18.28 -3.10
C ARG A 85 0.89 -18.97 -1.80
N PHE A 86 2.14 -19.44 -1.74
CA PHE A 86 2.68 -20.05 -0.52
C PHE A 86 2.77 -19.05 0.65
N LEU A 87 3.24 -17.83 0.39
CA LEU A 87 3.32 -16.78 1.40
C LEU A 87 1.94 -16.36 1.89
N ILE A 88 0.97 -16.18 0.99
CA ILE A 88 -0.42 -15.86 1.32
C ILE A 88 -1.00 -16.90 2.29
N ASP A 89 -0.80 -18.20 2.05
CA ASP A 89 -1.24 -19.27 2.95
C ASP A 89 -0.63 -19.11 4.36
N ILE A 90 0.64 -18.69 4.46
CA ILE A 90 1.32 -18.44 5.75
C ILE A 90 0.71 -17.23 6.45
N LEU A 91 0.51 -16.13 5.72
CA LEU A 91 0.00 -14.88 6.25
C LEU A 91 -1.44 -15.03 6.76
N TYR A 92 -2.32 -15.72 6.02
CA TYR A 92 -3.68 -15.99 6.49
C TYR A 92 -3.71 -16.80 7.78
N ARG A 93 -2.95 -17.90 7.85
CA ARG A 93 -2.86 -18.72 9.07
C ARG A 93 -2.27 -17.96 10.25
N TRP A 94 -1.41 -16.98 9.97
CA TRP A 94 -0.90 -16.08 10.99
C TRP A 94 -2.00 -15.15 11.49
N ILE A 95 -2.71 -14.47 10.60
CA ILE A 95 -3.84 -13.58 10.95
C ILE A 95 -4.88 -14.33 11.80
N GLU A 96 -5.26 -15.55 11.40
CA GLU A 96 -6.21 -16.37 12.16
C GLU A 96 -5.73 -16.68 13.59
N LYS A 97 -4.42 -16.89 13.75
CA LYS A 97 -3.82 -17.28 15.03
C LYS A 97 -3.52 -16.09 15.94
N ASP A 98 -3.11 -14.98 15.37
CA ASP A 98 -2.75 -13.75 16.07
C ASP A 98 -3.20 -12.53 15.25
N PRO A 99 -4.49 -12.14 15.37
CA PRO A 99 -5.05 -11.01 14.62
C PRO A 99 -4.58 -9.65 15.16
N SER A 100 -3.76 -9.62 16.21
CA SER A 100 -3.22 -8.38 16.79
C SER A 100 -1.88 -7.96 16.20
N ASP A 101 -1.22 -8.87 15.47
CA ASP A 101 0.05 -8.59 14.80
C ASP A 101 -0.19 -7.85 13.49
N SER A 102 0.36 -6.63 13.34
CA SER A 102 0.18 -5.82 12.12
C SER A 102 0.94 -6.36 10.91
N ARG A 103 2.04 -7.11 11.12
CA ARG A 103 2.95 -7.54 10.06
C ARG A 103 2.29 -8.37 8.97
N PRO A 104 1.49 -9.41 9.26
CA PRO A 104 0.89 -10.20 8.20
C PRO A 104 -0.12 -9.41 7.36
N PHE A 105 -0.88 -8.48 7.98
CA PHE A 105 -1.72 -7.56 7.23
C PHE A 105 -0.88 -6.65 6.34
N ARG A 106 0.20 -6.07 6.89
CA ARG A 106 1.12 -5.18 6.16
C ARG A 106 1.63 -5.85 4.90
N TRP A 107 2.15 -7.06 5.03
CA TRP A 107 2.73 -7.75 3.89
C TRP A 107 1.68 -8.24 2.88
N MET A 108 0.48 -8.58 3.35
CA MET A 108 -0.64 -8.87 2.45
C MET A 108 -1.01 -7.63 1.60
N GLY A 109 -1.24 -6.49 2.25
CA GLY A 109 -1.67 -5.25 1.59
C GLY A 109 -0.60 -4.65 0.67
N LEU A 110 0.67 -4.65 1.09
CA LEU A 110 1.75 -3.99 0.33
C LEU A 110 2.34 -4.85 -0.79
N TYR A 111 2.39 -6.17 -0.63
CA TYR A 111 3.12 -7.05 -1.56
C TYR A 111 2.23 -8.00 -2.36
N MET A 112 1.09 -8.41 -1.82
CA MET A 112 0.26 -9.44 -2.45
C MET A 112 -0.89 -8.86 -3.28
N GLY A 113 -1.32 -7.64 -2.95
CA GLY A 113 -2.33 -6.87 -3.66
C GLY A 113 -3.73 -7.52 -3.67
N SER A 114 -4.77 -6.73 -3.86
CA SER A 114 -6.16 -7.20 -3.98
C SER A 114 -6.42 -8.13 -5.18
N GLY A 115 -5.46 -8.28 -6.10
CA GLY A 115 -5.57 -9.21 -7.22
C GLY A 115 -5.55 -10.69 -6.83
N ASN A 116 -5.13 -11.02 -5.60
CA ASN A 116 -4.99 -12.40 -5.12
C ASN A 116 -5.84 -12.70 -3.87
N THR A 117 -6.60 -11.71 -3.36
CA THR A 117 -7.46 -11.86 -2.18
C THR A 117 -8.81 -11.20 -2.45
N ASP A 118 -9.89 -11.78 -1.92
CA ASP A 118 -11.24 -11.17 -2.00
C ASP A 118 -11.38 -9.96 -1.04
N GLU A 119 -10.31 -9.65 -0.28
CA GLU A 119 -10.28 -8.59 0.71
C GLU A 119 -10.01 -7.23 0.06
N ASP A 120 -10.81 -6.25 0.47
CA ASP A 120 -10.69 -4.86 0.04
C ASP A 120 -9.35 -4.26 0.51
N LEU A 121 -8.55 -3.78 -0.44
CA LEU A 121 -7.25 -3.17 -0.18
C LEU A 121 -7.36 -2.01 0.80
N GLU A 122 -8.43 -1.21 0.71
CA GLU A 122 -8.67 -0.10 1.62
C GLU A 122 -8.79 -0.59 3.06
N GLN A 123 -9.61 -1.62 3.29
CA GLN A 123 -9.83 -2.21 4.62
C GLN A 123 -8.55 -2.81 5.20
N LEU A 124 -7.75 -3.47 4.35
CA LEU A 124 -6.44 -3.99 4.75
C LEU A 124 -5.50 -2.87 5.20
N LEU A 125 -5.37 -1.80 4.41
CA LEU A 125 -4.53 -0.65 4.75
C LEU A 125 -4.99 0.05 6.03
N GLN A 126 -6.29 0.25 6.20
CA GLN A 126 -6.86 0.77 7.44
C GLN A 126 -6.52 -0.11 8.64
N LYS A 127 -6.65 -1.44 8.49
CA LYS A 127 -6.33 -2.39 9.57
C LYS A 127 -4.86 -2.38 9.96
N ILE A 128 -3.97 -2.28 8.98
CA ILE A 128 -2.53 -2.14 9.20
C ILE A 128 -2.24 -0.91 10.06
N ILE A 129 -2.83 0.24 9.69
CA ILE A 129 -2.63 1.52 10.38
C ILE A 129 -3.25 1.50 11.79
N GLU A 130 -4.40 0.86 11.96
CA GLU A 130 -5.05 0.68 13.27
C GLU A 130 -4.16 -0.10 14.24
N LEU A 131 -3.52 -1.18 13.78
CA LEU A 131 -2.70 -2.07 14.60
C LEU A 131 -1.28 -1.52 14.82
N GLY A 132 -0.64 -1.01 13.77
CA GLY A 132 0.76 -0.57 13.80
C GLY A 132 0.95 0.93 14.06
N GLY A 133 -0.11 1.74 14.00
CA GLY A 133 -0.03 3.17 14.26
C GLY A 133 0.98 3.89 13.36
N ASP A 134 1.73 4.84 13.92
CA ASP A 134 2.64 5.71 13.15
C ASP A 134 3.90 5.00 12.63
N THR A 135 4.16 3.74 12.99
CA THR A 135 5.27 2.98 12.40
C THR A 135 4.95 2.51 10.99
N GLU A 136 3.66 2.48 10.61
CA GLU A 136 3.18 2.01 9.30
C GLU A 136 3.12 3.14 8.25
N GLN A 137 4.26 3.84 8.08
CA GLN A 137 4.36 4.99 7.18
C GLN A 137 4.03 4.62 5.71
N GLU A 138 4.52 3.49 5.22
CA GLU A 138 4.23 3.02 3.85
C GLU A 138 2.72 2.76 3.64
N ALA A 139 2.03 2.18 4.64
CA ALA A 139 0.60 1.92 4.54
C ALA A 139 -0.21 3.22 4.54
N MET A 140 0.17 4.21 5.36
CA MET A 140 -0.46 5.53 5.36
C MET A 140 -0.27 6.24 4.01
N ILE A 141 0.95 6.24 3.46
CA ILE A 141 1.25 6.82 2.14
C ILE A 141 0.40 6.14 1.07
N HIS A 142 0.36 4.80 1.05
CA HIS A 142 -0.38 4.04 0.05
C HIS A 142 -1.88 4.28 0.14
N LEU A 143 -2.45 4.34 1.34
CA LEU A 143 -3.88 4.61 1.52
C LEU A 143 -4.25 6.04 1.08
N VAL A 144 -3.40 7.01 1.38
CA VAL A 144 -3.60 8.38 0.91
C VAL A 144 -3.50 8.46 -0.62
N SER A 145 -2.51 7.81 -1.24
CA SER A 145 -2.42 7.72 -2.70
C SER A 145 -3.64 7.02 -3.32
N TYR A 146 -4.18 5.98 -2.68
CA TYR A 146 -5.41 5.33 -3.11
C TYR A 146 -6.60 6.31 -3.13
N TYR A 147 -6.75 7.13 -2.09
CA TYR A 147 -7.79 8.17 -2.06
C TYR A 147 -7.56 9.27 -3.09
N ILE A 148 -6.32 9.71 -3.32
CA ILE A 148 -6.00 10.68 -4.38
C ILE A 148 -6.38 10.12 -5.76
N ASN A 149 -6.03 8.87 -6.05
CA ASN A 149 -6.41 8.23 -7.32
C ASN A 149 -7.93 8.17 -7.51
N SER A 150 -8.70 7.99 -6.42
CA SER A 150 -10.16 8.05 -6.47
C SER A 150 -10.66 9.46 -6.80
N LEU A 151 -10.03 10.50 -6.24
CA LEU A 151 -10.35 11.90 -6.57
C LEU A 151 -10.01 12.20 -8.03
N GLU A 152 -8.84 11.82 -8.52
CA GLU A 152 -8.40 11.99 -9.91
C GLU A 152 -9.32 11.26 -10.90
N PHE A 153 -9.77 10.05 -10.55
CA PHE A 153 -10.77 9.34 -11.35
C PHE A 153 -12.08 10.12 -11.41
N GLY A 154 -12.52 10.68 -10.28
CA GLY A 154 -13.75 11.45 -10.22
C GLY A 154 -13.72 12.76 -10.97
N THR A 155 -12.58 13.44 -11.02
CA THR A 155 -12.40 14.67 -11.79
C THR A 155 -12.14 14.44 -13.27
N HIS A 156 -11.95 13.19 -13.72
CA HIS A 156 -11.52 12.84 -15.08
C HIS A 156 -12.43 13.40 -16.18
N GLU A 157 -13.74 13.46 -15.94
CA GLU A 157 -14.74 13.87 -16.93
C GLU A 157 -15.10 15.36 -16.82
N PHE A 158 -14.42 16.14 -15.98
CA PHE A 158 -14.67 17.57 -15.87
C PHE A 158 -14.44 18.30 -17.20
N PRO A 159 -15.31 19.28 -17.56
CA PRO A 159 -16.41 19.84 -16.75
C PRO A 159 -17.75 19.10 -16.89
N SER A 160 -17.81 17.98 -17.61
CA SER A 160 -19.06 17.27 -17.95
C SER A 160 -19.79 16.72 -16.72
N GLY A 161 -19.05 16.35 -15.68
CA GLY A 161 -19.59 15.87 -14.40
C GLY A 161 -18.54 15.13 -13.60
N TYR A 162 -18.84 14.85 -12.33
CA TYR A 162 -17.99 14.03 -11.46
C TYR A 162 -18.24 12.54 -11.70
N CYS A 163 -17.18 11.76 -11.89
CA CYS A 163 -17.25 10.31 -12.15
C CYS A 163 -17.13 9.50 -10.84
N GLY A 164 -18.24 9.00 -10.31
CA GLY A 164 -18.26 8.23 -9.06
C GLY A 164 -19.14 8.89 -7.99
N ASP A 165 -18.96 8.49 -6.73
CA ASP A 165 -19.73 9.03 -5.60
C ASP A 165 -18.93 10.13 -4.88
N LEU A 166 -19.38 11.38 -5.06
CA LEU A 166 -18.78 12.51 -4.38
C LEU A 166 -18.95 12.44 -2.85
N ASN A 167 -20.00 11.79 -2.34
CA ASN A 167 -20.20 11.64 -0.90
C ASN A 167 -19.15 10.72 -0.28
N GLU A 168 -18.80 9.63 -0.96
CA GLU A 168 -17.75 8.71 -0.52
C GLU A 168 -16.40 9.45 -0.36
N CYS A 169 -16.09 10.36 -1.29
CA CYS A 169 -14.90 11.20 -1.21
C CYS A 169 -14.94 12.16 -0.01
N ILE A 170 -16.09 12.77 0.26
CA ILE A 170 -16.28 13.67 1.42
C ILE A 170 -16.12 12.90 2.73
N GLU A 171 -16.74 11.73 2.85
CA GLU A 171 -16.65 10.88 4.05
C GLU A 171 -15.22 10.44 4.35
N LYS A 172 -14.43 10.15 3.31
CA LYS A 172 -13.03 9.70 3.44
C LYS A 172 -12.04 10.83 3.67
N LEU A 173 -12.34 12.07 3.24
CA LEU A 173 -11.36 13.17 3.29
C LEU A 173 -10.84 13.48 4.71
N PRO A 174 -11.67 13.57 5.78
CA PRO A 174 -11.16 13.84 7.12
C PRO A 174 -10.13 12.80 7.58
N TYR A 175 -10.36 11.53 7.25
CA TYR A 175 -9.43 10.46 7.59
C TYR A 175 -8.16 10.54 6.73
N MET A 176 -8.29 10.77 5.42
CA MET A 176 -7.15 11.01 4.53
C MET A 176 -6.23 12.12 5.07
N ILE A 177 -6.80 13.23 5.51
CA ILE A 177 -6.07 14.37 6.07
C ILE A 177 -5.35 14.01 7.37
N GLN A 178 -6.01 13.29 8.29
CA GLN A 178 -5.36 12.80 9.51
C GLN A 178 -4.16 11.91 9.18
N LEU A 179 -4.25 11.09 8.14
CA LEU A 179 -3.12 10.28 7.69
C LEU A 179 -1.98 11.14 7.15
N ILE A 180 -2.29 12.16 6.32
CA ILE A 180 -1.30 13.09 5.77
C ILE A 180 -0.52 13.79 6.89
N GLU A 181 -1.19 14.24 7.95
CA GLU A 181 -0.53 14.88 9.09
C GLU A 181 0.50 13.97 9.78
N ARG A 182 0.21 12.66 9.83
CA ARG A 182 1.01 11.63 10.49
C ARG A 182 2.15 11.08 9.62
N ILE A 183 2.20 11.45 8.34
CA ILE A 183 3.34 11.15 7.46
C ILE A 183 4.56 11.95 7.94
N ARG A 184 5.68 11.24 8.11
CA ARG A 184 6.95 11.78 8.65
C ARG A 184 7.92 12.26 7.58
N ASP A 185 7.86 11.69 6.39
CA ASP A 185 8.70 12.15 5.28
C ASP A 185 8.10 13.44 4.73
N GLU A 186 8.72 14.58 5.06
CA GLU A 186 8.21 15.90 4.69
C GLU A 186 8.17 16.10 3.17
N ASN A 187 9.07 15.50 2.39
CA ASN A 187 9.03 15.64 0.94
C ASN A 187 7.83 14.88 0.35
N ILE A 188 7.59 13.66 0.82
CA ILE A 188 6.43 12.87 0.39
C ILE A 188 5.14 13.56 0.84
N LYS A 189 5.12 14.07 2.07
CA LYS A 189 3.98 14.80 2.64
C LYS A 189 3.65 16.03 1.81
N GLU A 190 4.65 16.85 1.45
CA GLU A 190 4.46 18.03 0.60
C GLU A 190 3.90 17.67 -0.78
N GLN A 191 4.44 16.62 -1.41
CA GLN A 191 3.92 16.13 -2.70
C GLN A 191 2.47 15.69 -2.61
N ILE A 192 2.14 14.88 -1.61
CA ILE A 192 0.78 14.41 -1.36
C ILE A 192 -0.18 15.57 -1.09
N ILE A 193 0.24 16.55 -0.29
CA ILE A 193 -0.53 17.76 -0.02
C ILE A 193 -0.82 18.49 -1.33
N TRP A 194 0.20 18.71 -2.16
CA TRP A 194 0.05 19.39 -3.44
C TRP A 194 -0.93 18.66 -4.38
N GLN A 195 -0.80 17.34 -4.54
CA GLN A 195 -1.71 16.53 -5.37
C GLN A 195 -3.15 16.58 -4.85
N THR A 196 -3.31 16.46 -3.54
CA THR A 196 -4.63 16.55 -2.89
C THR A 196 -5.27 17.91 -3.16
N GLN A 197 -4.50 18.98 -3.02
CA GLN A 197 -4.97 20.35 -3.24
C GLN A 197 -5.37 20.59 -4.70
N GLU A 198 -4.60 20.08 -5.66
CA GLU A 198 -4.94 20.18 -7.08
C GLU A 198 -6.33 19.59 -7.37
N GLN A 199 -6.59 18.36 -6.91
CA GLN A 199 -7.87 17.70 -7.14
C GLN A 199 -9.03 18.39 -6.41
N LEU A 200 -8.82 18.81 -5.16
CA LEU A 200 -9.85 19.51 -4.40
C LEU A 200 -10.20 20.88 -4.99
N ASN A 201 -9.22 21.60 -5.55
CA ASN A 201 -9.48 22.86 -6.25
C ASN A 201 -10.33 22.65 -7.50
N LEU A 202 -10.07 21.60 -8.29
CA LEU A 202 -10.89 21.26 -9.46
C LEU A 202 -12.34 20.99 -9.06
N ILE A 203 -12.54 20.21 -7.99
CA ILE A 203 -13.87 19.88 -7.47
C ILE A 203 -14.60 21.15 -7.01
N LEU A 204 -13.94 22.00 -6.22
CA LEU A 204 -14.50 23.27 -5.76
C LEU A 204 -14.86 24.22 -6.90
N ASP A 205 -13.99 24.34 -7.91
CA ASP A 205 -14.23 25.17 -9.08
C ASP A 205 -15.40 24.65 -9.91
N TRP A 206 -15.49 23.33 -10.11
CA TRP A 206 -16.63 22.73 -10.78
C TRP A 206 -17.93 23.01 -10.03
N LEU A 207 -17.99 22.78 -8.72
CA LEU A 207 -19.16 23.04 -7.90
C LEU A 207 -19.62 24.50 -7.94
N LYS A 208 -18.68 25.46 -7.93
CA LYS A 208 -18.98 26.89 -8.03
C LYS A 208 -19.59 27.28 -9.38
N ASN A 209 -19.25 26.56 -10.44
CA ASN A 209 -19.62 26.88 -11.82
C ASN A 209 -20.75 26.00 -12.38
N THR A 210 -21.22 24.98 -11.64
CA THR A 210 -22.31 24.10 -12.09
C THR A 210 -23.67 24.80 -11.91
N GLN A 211 -24.24 25.29 -13.01
CA GLN A 211 -25.36 26.25 -13.02
C GLN A 211 -26.77 25.64 -12.84
N ASN A 212 -26.90 24.42 -12.31
CA ASN A 212 -28.21 23.78 -12.09
C ASN A 212 -28.46 23.53 -10.59
N PRO A 213 -29.25 24.39 -9.91
CA PRO A 213 -29.50 24.27 -8.48
C PRO A 213 -30.26 23.01 -8.11
N VAL A 214 -31.04 22.38 -8.98
CA VAL A 214 -31.91 21.26 -8.55
C VAL A 214 -31.11 19.97 -8.26
N ASP A 215 -29.96 19.79 -8.91
CA ASP A 215 -29.06 18.66 -8.67
C ASP A 215 -27.92 19.02 -7.70
N ALA A 216 -27.48 20.29 -7.69
CA ALA A 216 -26.48 20.79 -6.73
C ALA A 216 -27.06 21.06 -5.32
N VAL A 217 -28.36 21.35 -5.19
CA VAL A 217 -29.03 21.68 -3.90
C VAL A 217 -29.56 20.44 -3.19
N ARG A 218 -29.61 19.26 -3.83
CA ARG A 218 -29.90 18.00 -3.12
C ARG A 218 -28.67 17.40 -2.43
N LEU A 219 -27.47 17.92 -2.70
CA LEU A 219 -26.23 17.35 -2.19
C LEU A 219 -25.52 18.19 -1.13
N TRP A 220 -26.09 19.28 -0.59
CA TRP A 220 -25.31 20.08 0.35
C TRP A 220 -26.07 20.96 1.32
N GLU A 221 -25.79 20.76 2.60
CA GLU A 221 -25.89 21.81 3.61
C GLU A 221 -24.64 22.70 3.49
N LYS A 222 -24.86 24.00 3.30
CA LYS A 222 -23.83 25.05 3.16
C LYS A 222 -22.73 25.00 4.23
N GLU A 223 -23.05 24.43 5.40
CA GLU A 223 -22.13 24.24 6.52
C GLU A 223 -21.04 23.20 6.21
N GLN A 224 -21.37 22.11 5.52
CA GLN A 224 -20.39 21.08 5.16
C GLN A 224 -19.44 21.53 4.04
N ILE A 225 -19.93 22.34 3.08
CA ILE A 225 -19.07 23.05 2.12
C ILE A 225 -18.07 23.92 2.87
N GLN A 226 -18.56 24.71 3.82
CA GLN A 226 -17.75 25.65 4.56
C GLN A 226 -16.74 24.93 5.46
N GLU A 227 -17.11 23.82 6.08
CA GLU A 227 -16.20 22.96 6.86
C GLU A 227 -15.13 22.34 5.98
N PHE A 228 -15.50 21.83 4.81
CA PHE A 228 -14.60 21.27 3.81
C PHE A 228 -13.64 22.33 3.25
N GLU A 229 -14.15 23.50 2.87
CA GLU A 229 -13.36 24.66 2.46
C GLU A 229 -12.45 25.12 3.60
N ASN A 230 -12.94 25.22 4.84
CA ASN A 230 -12.12 25.62 5.99
C ASN A 230 -11.02 24.62 6.30
N MET A 231 -11.30 23.31 6.16
CA MET A 231 -10.32 22.25 6.31
C MET A 231 -9.26 22.36 5.21
N ILE A 232 -9.67 22.49 3.96
CA ILE A 232 -8.78 22.75 2.82
C ILE A 232 -7.94 24.01 3.04
N PHE A 233 -8.53 25.12 3.48
CA PHE A 233 -7.85 26.37 3.78
C PHE A 233 -6.86 26.26 4.95
N TYR A 234 -7.20 25.51 6.00
CA TYR A 234 -6.33 25.26 7.15
C TYR A 234 -5.07 24.49 6.72
N TYR A 235 -5.21 23.48 5.85
CA TYR A 235 -4.07 22.72 5.35
C TYR A 235 -3.29 23.46 4.25
N LEU A 236 -3.97 24.18 3.34
CA LEU A 236 -3.36 25.00 2.28
C LEU A 236 -2.50 26.16 2.81
N LYS A 237 -2.95 26.85 3.87
CA LYS A 237 -2.22 28.01 4.38
C LYS A 237 -1.06 27.63 5.29
N ASN A 238 -1.19 26.58 6.09
CA ASN A 238 -0.10 26.17 6.98
C ASN A 238 1.03 25.43 6.26
N SER A 239 0.84 24.99 5.01
CA SER A 239 1.89 24.37 4.18
C SER A 239 2.69 25.36 3.32
N LEU A 240 2.27 26.63 3.24
CA LEU A 240 2.93 27.67 2.43
C LEU A 240 3.86 28.61 3.24
N ASP A 241 4.00 28.37 4.55
CA ASP A 241 4.81 29.18 5.47
C ASP A 241 6.20 28.57 5.79
N PHE A 242 6.69 27.64 4.95
CA PHE A 242 8.06 27.09 5.01
C PHE A 242 8.93 27.54 3.83
#